data_AF-A0A355SFK3-F1
#
_entry.id   AF-A0A355SFK3-F1
#
_cell.length_a   1.000
_cell.length_b   1.000
_cell.length_c   1.000
_cell.angle_alpha   90.00
_cell.angle_beta   90.00
_cell.angle_gamma   90.00
#
_symmetry.space_group_name_H-M   'P 1'
#
loop_
_entity.id
_entity.type
_entity.pdbx_description
1 polymer ?
#
loop_
_entity_poly.entity_id
_entity_poly.type
_entity_poly.pdbx_seq_one_letter_code
_entity_poly.pdbx_strand_id
1 'polypeptide(L)'
;QFEGYKFRIQVSPLDCVGCGSCANVCPAKGKALTMEPLEGQLEAQTKNWDFATTVEVKDNLMRRDTVKGSQFAQPLLEFSGACAGCG
;
A
#
# COMPACT_ATOMS: atom_id res chain seq x y z
N GLN A 1 -14.03 11.82 -12.93
CA GLN A 1 -13.91 10.37 -12.65
C GLN A 1 -13.74 10.08 -11.16
N PHE A 2 -12.89 10.83 -10.42
CA PHE A 2 -12.64 10.59 -8.99
C PHE A 2 -13.28 11.63 -8.06
N GLU A 3 -14.24 12.38 -8.55
CA GLU A 3 -14.94 13.38 -7.73
C GLU A 3 -15.68 12.69 -6.59
N GLY A 4 -15.58 13.23 -5.38
CA GLY A 4 -16.12 12.62 -4.17
C GLY A 4 -15.22 11.55 -3.52
N TYR A 5 -14.13 11.11 -4.17
CA TYR A 5 -13.19 10.16 -3.58
C TYR A 5 -12.01 10.84 -2.87
N LYS A 6 -11.48 10.16 -1.86
CA LYS A 6 -10.18 10.46 -1.23
C LYS A 6 -9.23 9.31 -1.51
N PHE A 7 -7.96 9.63 -1.68
CA PHE A 7 -6.91 8.66 -1.96
C PHE A 7 -5.88 8.67 -0.83
N ARG A 8 -5.47 7.47 -0.40
CA ARG A 8 -4.45 7.26 0.62
C ARG A 8 -3.68 6.00 0.28
N ILE A 9 -2.36 6.04 0.44
CA ILE A 9 -1.52 4.84 0.52
C ILE A 9 -1.49 4.41 1.98
N GLN A 10 -1.86 3.17 2.27
CA GLN A 10 -1.80 2.59 3.60
C GLN A 10 -0.87 1.38 3.59
N VAL A 11 0.02 1.33 4.58
CA VAL A 11 0.94 0.20 4.80
C VAL A 11 0.34 -0.70 5.89
N SER A 12 0.45 -2.02 5.73
CA SER A 12 0.31 -2.95 6.87
C SER A 12 1.66 -3.00 7.61
N PRO A 13 1.75 -2.42 8.83
CA PRO A 13 3.03 -2.35 9.52
C PRO A 13 3.53 -3.72 9.99
N LEU A 14 2.62 -4.66 10.26
CA LEU A 14 2.94 -5.98 10.81
C LEU A 14 3.29 -7.01 9.74
N ASP A 15 2.82 -6.81 8.50
CA ASP A 15 3.15 -7.70 7.38
C ASP A 15 4.29 -7.15 6.50
N CYS A 16 4.72 -5.92 6.75
CA CYS A 16 5.86 -5.32 6.06
C CYS A 16 7.17 -5.98 6.50
N VAL A 17 7.92 -6.51 5.52
CA VAL A 17 9.25 -7.11 5.75
C VAL A 17 10.42 -6.12 5.58
N GLY A 18 10.14 -4.82 5.41
CA GLY A 18 11.16 -3.78 5.39
C GLY A 18 12.12 -3.79 4.19
N CYS A 19 11.75 -4.40 3.05
CA CYS A 19 12.66 -4.54 1.90
C CYS A 19 13.00 -3.21 1.18
N GLY A 20 12.23 -2.15 1.38
CA GLY A 20 12.47 -0.82 0.79
C GLY A 20 12.07 -0.65 -0.68
N SER A 21 11.56 -1.70 -1.35
CA SER A 21 11.21 -1.64 -2.78
C SER A 21 10.21 -0.52 -3.11
N CYS A 22 9.20 -0.30 -2.27
CA CYS A 22 8.19 0.74 -2.46
C CYS A 22 8.76 2.16 -2.39
N ALA A 23 9.64 2.44 -1.41
CA ALA A 23 10.33 3.73 -1.29
C ALA A 23 11.31 3.96 -2.44
N ASN A 24 12.03 2.90 -2.86
CA ASN A 24 12.96 2.96 -3.98
C ASN A 24 12.27 3.33 -5.30
N VAL A 25 11.20 2.62 -5.68
CA VAL A 25 10.49 2.83 -6.94
C VAL A 25 9.61 4.09 -6.96
N CYS A 26 9.36 4.72 -5.79
CA CYS A 26 8.53 5.91 -5.68
C CYS A 26 8.99 7.01 -6.67
N PRO A 27 8.14 7.41 -7.64
CA PRO A 27 8.52 8.34 -8.72
C PRO A 27 8.36 9.82 -8.32
N ALA A 28 7.79 10.11 -7.15
CA ALA A 28 7.55 11.47 -6.70
C ALA A 28 8.88 12.21 -6.45
N LYS A 29 8.97 13.46 -6.93
CA LYS A 29 10.07 14.36 -6.58
C LYS A 29 10.08 14.56 -5.07
N GLY A 30 11.24 14.34 -4.44
CA GLY A 30 11.38 14.44 -2.98
C GLY A 30 10.88 13.24 -2.17
N LYS A 31 10.52 12.11 -2.84
CA LYS A 31 10.03 10.86 -2.23
C LYS A 31 8.74 11.02 -1.41
N ALA A 32 7.67 10.37 -1.86
CA ALA A 32 6.41 10.33 -1.10
C ALA A 32 6.38 9.23 -0.02
N LEU A 33 7.37 8.32 -0.04
CA LEU A 33 7.54 7.24 0.93
C LEU A 33 8.99 7.27 1.44
N THR A 34 9.14 7.32 2.75
CA THR A 34 10.42 7.28 3.47
C THR A 34 10.40 6.12 4.44
N MET A 35 11.50 5.39 4.53
CA MET A 35 11.64 4.26 5.46
C MET A 35 11.94 4.80 6.87
N GLU A 36 11.19 4.34 7.85
CA GLU A 36 11.32 4.72 9.26
C GLU A 36 11.36 3.46 10.15
N PRO A 37 11.96 3.51 11.35
CA PRO A 37 11.90 2.42 12.32
C PRO A 37 10.46 2.03 12.65
N LEU A 38 10.21 0.72 12.77
CA LEU A 38 8.86 0.17 12.95
C LEU A 38 8.22 0.65 14.26
N GLU A 39 8.99 0.73 15.34
CA GLU A 39 8.50 1.05 16.68
C GLU A 39 7.76 2.39 16.71
N GLY A 40 8.26 3.39 15.97
CA GLY A 40 7.65 4.72 15.88
C GLY A 40 6.40 4.78 14.99
N GLN A 41 6.20 3.78 14.13
CA GLN A 41 5.08 3.72 13.19
C GLN A 41 3.96 2.77 13.64
N LEU A 42 4.29 1.80 14.50
CA LEU A 42 3.42 0.66 14.79
C LEU A 42 2.04 1.07 15.27
N GLU A 43 1.94 1.86 16.35
CA GLU A 43 0.64 2.18 16.96
C GLU A 43 -0.32 2.91 15.98
N ALA A 44 0.19 3.95 15.33
CA ALA A 44 -0.62 4.75 14.42
C ALA A 44 -0.98 3.99 13.15
N GLN A 45 -0.02 3.26 12.56
CA GLN A 45 -0.27 2.54 11.31
C GLN A 45 -1.12 1.29 11.50
N THR A 46 -1.06 0.62 12.65
CA THR A 46 -1.98 -0.50 12.95
C THR A 46 -3.42 0.00 12.98
N LYS A 47 -3.72 1.08 13.72
CA LYS A 47 -5.06 1.68 13.74
C LYS A 47 -5.54 2.12 12.36
N ASN A 48 -4.64 2.71 11.56
CA ASN A 48 -4.98 3.12 10.19
C ASN A 48 -5.20 1.93 9.26
N TRP A 49 -4.44 0.85 9.42
CA TRP A 49 -4.57 -0.39 8.67
C TRP A 49 -5.90 -1.08 9.00
N ASP A 50 -6.23 -1.20 10.28
CA ASP A 50 -7.49 -1.77 10.75
C ASP A 50 -8.69 -1.03 10.14
N PHE A 51 -8.63 0.31 10.05
CA PHE A 51 -9.67 1.07 9.35
C PHE A 51 -9.63 0.85 7.83
N ALA A 52 -8.45 0.88 7.20
CA ALA A 52 -8.33 0.79 5.74
C ALA A 52 -8.87 -0.53 5.18
N THR A 53 -8.74 -1.64 5.92
CA THR A 53 -9.28 -2.95 5.53
C THR A 53 -10.81 -3.03 5.57
N THR A 54 -11.48 -2.08 6.23
CA THR A 54 -12.95 -1.95 6.19
C THR A 54 -13.47 -1.18 4.99
N VAL A 55 -12.60 -0.44 4.28
CA VAL A 55 -12.99 0.34 3.11
C VAL A 55 -13.19 -0.62 1.93
N GLU A 56 -14.37 -0.61 1.32
CA GLU A 56 -14.64 -1.55 0.22
C GLU A 56 -13.69 -1.31 -0.97
N VAL A 57 -13.48 -2.33 -1.78
CA VAL A 57 -12.63 -2.24 -2.98
C VAL A 57 -13.33 -1.44 -4.09
N LYS A 58 -12.57 -0.74 -4.95
CA LYS A 58 -13.09 0.08 -6.06
C LYS A 58 -12.38 -0.25 -7.38
N ASP A 59 -12.56 -1.48 -7.85
CA ASP A 59 -11.89 -2.04 -9.03
C ASP A 59 -12.53 -1.65 -10.38
N ASN A 60 -13.69 -1.01 -10.35
CA ASN A 60 -14.45 -0.56 -11.52
C ASN A 60 -14.17 0.89 -11.93
N LEU A 61 -13.36 1.64 -11.17
CA LEU A 61 -13.08 3.05 -11.44
C LEU A 61 -12.07 3.28 -12.56
N MET A 62 -11.26 2.28 -12.90
CA MET A 62 -10.23 2.35 -13.93
C MET A 62 -10.06 1.01 -14.64
N ARG A 63 -9.47 1.03 -15.85
CA ARG A 63 -9.10 -0.20 -16.54
C ARG A 63 -8.06 -0.99 -15.74
N ARG A 64 -8.38 -2.26 -15.45
CA ARG A 64 -7.55 -3.17 -14.64
C ARG A 64 -6.19 -3.51 -15.26
N ASP A 65 -6.05 -3.40 -16.58
CA ASP A 65 -4.82 -3.69 -17.33
C ASP A 65 -3.81 -2.53 -17.35
N THR A 66 -4.01 -1.53 -16.49
CA THR A 66 -3.06 -0.41 -16.30
C THR A 66 -2.36 -0.52 -14.96
N VAL A 67 -1.17 0.08 -14.83
CA VAL A 67 -0.43 0.10 -13.55
C VAL A 67 -1.31 0.67 -12.43
N LYS A 68 -1.99 1.81 -12.64
CA LYS A 68 -2.82 2.42 -11.60
C LYS A 68 -4.12 1.65 -11.33
N GLY A 69 -4.81 1.18 -12.38
CA GLY A 69 -6.09 0.50 -12.22
C GLY A 69 -5.96 -0.89 -11.59
N SER A 70 -4.88 -1.62 -11.90
CA SER A 70 -4.64 -2.94 -11.29
C SER A 70 -4.52 -2.87 -9.76
N GLN A 71 -3.92 -1.80 -9.23
CA GLN A 71 -3.72 -1.63 -7.78
C GLN A 71 -4.99 -1.21 -7.02
N PHE A 72 -6.09 -0.88 -7.72
CA PHE A 72 -7.40 -0.69 -7.09
C PHE A 72 -8.21 -1.98 -6.96
N ALA A 73 -7.78 -3.06 -7.60
CA ALA A 73 -8.35 -4.38 -7.42
C ALA A 73 -7.73 -5.07 -6.19
N GLN A 74 -8.51 -5.95 -5.56
CA GLN A 74 -8.03 -6.72 -4.42
C GLN A 74 -6.89 -7.66 -4.83
N PRO A 75 -5.75 -7.65 -4.13
CA PRO A 75 -4.75 -8.69 -4.26
C PRO A 75 -5.31 -10.01 -3.70
N LEU A 76 -5.12 -11.12 -4.43
CA LEU A 76 -5.58 -12.45 -3.99
C LEU A 76 -4.44 -13.33 -3.48
N LEU A 77 -3.24 -12.76 -3.39
CA LEU A 77 -2.04 -13.37 -2.82
C LEU A 77 -1.35 -12.30 -1.96
N GLU A 78 -1.40 -12.48 -0.65
CA GLU A 78 -0.91 -11.51 0.32
C GLU A 78 -0.14 -12.25 1.44
N PHE A 79 0.86 -11.59 2.01
CA PHE A 79 1.56 -12.01 3.24
C PHE A 79 2.16 -13.44 3.19
N SER A 80 2.79 -13.78 2.07
CA SER A 80 3.50 -15.06 1.92
C SER A 80 4.79 -15.10 2.74
N GLY A 81 5.30 -16.31 3.00
CA GLY A 81 6.58 -16.53 3.67
C GLY A 81 7.81 -16.37 2.76
N ALA A 82 7.72 -15.58 1.69
CA ALA A 82 8.84 -15.34 0.78
C ALA A 82 9.90 -14.41 1.41
N CYS A 83 11.08 -14.36 0.79
CA CYS A 83 12.16 -13.47 1.22
C CYS A 83 11.78 -11.98 1.06
N ALA A 84 12.41 -11.11 1.86
CA ALA A 84 12.25 -9.66 1.73
C ALA A 84 12.74 -9.17 0.36
N GLY A 85 11.81 -8.62 -0.45
CA GLY A 85 12.11 -8.12 -1.79
C GLY A 85 12.09 -9.18 -2.90
N CYS A 86 11.41 -10.31 -2.68
CA CYS A 86 11.20 -11.34 -3.71
C CYS A 86 10.54 -10.78 -4.99
N GLY A 87 10.95 -11.26 -6.15
CA GLY A 87 10.54 -10.80 -7.48
C GLY A 87 10.31 -11.94 -8.48
#